data_AF-A0A9W6L3C1-F1
#
_entry.id   AF-A0A9W6L3C1-F1
#
_cell.length_a   1.000
_cell.length_b   1.000
_cell.length_c   1.000
_cell.angle_alpha   90.00
_cell.angle_beta   90.00
_cell.angle_gamma   90.00
#
_symmetry.space_group_name_H-M   'P 1'
#
loop_
_entity.id
_entity.type
_entity.pdbx_description
1 polymer ?
#
loop_
_entity_poly.entity_id
_entity_poly.type
_entity_poly.pdbx_seq_one_letter_code
_entity_poly.pdbx_strand_id
1 'polypeptide(L)'
;MESYRAVADAARAVEAAAGTLGVAAAASPFTIDVRFTGGLDARQQEAFAAAADRWTRMIVGDLPAVVVDGETIDDVLILASGADIDGSGQILGQAGPTQLRPVSAGLLPAVGQMQFDTADLARMESEGTLDDVITHEMGHVLGIGNLWSRLGLLSGAGAGTADPVFTGTGAVAEWTALGGSGGVPVENTGGPGTRDGHWRESVFGDELMSGFITEAGNPISRVTVASLGDLGYVVDLEASERYRLPAGAEGSAAIVGRPGRRCRVGRPTAHVLPEAALHV
;
A
#
# COMPACT_ATOMS: atom_id res chain seq x y z
N MET A 1 2.40 10.21 -21.30
CA MET A 1 1.14 10.43 -20.57
C MET A 1 1.42 11.47 -19.49
N GLU A 2 0.58 12.51 -19.36
CA GLU A 2 0.80 13.54 -18.31
C GLU A 2 0.16 13.13 -16.98
N SER A 3 -0.97 12.42 -17.04
CA SER A 3 -1.62 11.83 -15.88
C SER A 3 -2.45 10.60 -16.25
N TYR A 4 -2.80 9.80 -15.24
CA TYR A 4 -3.71 8.66 -15.31
C TYR A 4 -4.70 8.73 -14.14
N ARG A 5 -5.95 8.34 -14.35
CA ARG A 5 -6.95 8.23 -13.26
C ARG A 5 -7.52 6.82 -13.24
N ALA A 6 -7.20 6.08 -12.18
CA ALA A 6 -7.86 4.82 -11.88
C ALA A 6 -9.17 5.10 -11.13
N VAL A 7 -10.23 4.35 -11.45
CA VAL A 7 -11.57 4.51 -10.85
C VAL A 7 -12.06 3.13 -10.44
N ALA A 8 -12.52 3.00 -9.20
CA ALA A 8 -13.12 1.77 -8.69
C ALA A 8 -14.46 1.47 -9.38
N ASP A 9 -14.90 0.21 -9.31
CA ASP A 9 -16.20 -0.18 -9.82
C ASP A 9 -17.33 0.45 -9.00
N ALA A 10 -18.17 1.26 -9.65
CA ALA A 10 -19.24 2.00 -8.99
C ALA A 10 -20.30 1.09 -8.34
N ALA A 11 -20.58 -0.08 -8.93
CA ALA A 11 -21.53 -1.02 -8.35
C ALA A 11 -20.96 -1.64 -7.07
N ARG A 12 -19.66 -1.92 -7.03
CA ARG A 12 -18.95 -2.38 -5.83
C ARG A 12 -18.90 -1.32 -4.74
N ALA A 13 -18.68 -0.06 -5.11
CA ALA A 13 -18.75 1.07 -4.18
C ALA A 13 -20.13 1.16 -3.50
N VAL A 14 -21.21 1.04 -4.27
CA VAL A 14 -22.59 1.07 -3.76
C VAL A 14 -22.89 -0.15 -2.88
N GLU A 15 -22.46 -1.34 -3.29
CA GLU A 15 -22.64 -2.59 -2.51
C GLU A 15 -21.94 -2.51 -1.15
N ALA A 16 -20.69 -2.05 -1.13
CA ALA A 16 -19.92 -1.91 0.10
C ALA A 16 -20.49 -0.80 1.02
N ALA A 17 -20.96 0.31 0.45
CA ALA A 17 -21.63 1.37 1.21
C ALA A 17 -22.97 0.91 1.83
N ALA A 18 -23.73 0.06 1.14
CA ALA A 18 -25.02 -0.46 1.63
C ALA A 18 -24.88 -1.41 2.84
N GLY A 19 -23.72 -2.06 3.02
CA GLY A 19 -23.41 -2.91 4.18
C GLY A 19 -23.13 -2.14 5.47
N THR A 20 -22.90 -0.82 5.38
CA THR A 20 -22.58 0.05 6.51
C THR A 20 -23.80 0.93 6.80
N LEU A 21 -24.46 0.73 7.95
CA LEU A 21 -25.76 1.35 8.25
C LEU A 21 -25.74 2.89 8.11
N GLY A 22 -26.25 3.37 6.98
CA GLY A 22 -27.02 4.59 6.83
C GLY A 22 -26.26 5.92 6.85
N VAL A 23 -25.72 6.31 5.69
CA VAL A 23 -26.08 7.56 5.00
C VAL A 23 -25.87 7.29 3.51
N ALA A 24 -26.91 7.43 2.69
CA ALA A 24 -26.75 7.55 1.24
C ALA A 24 -26.13 8.93 0.93
N ALA A 25 -24.84 9.09 1.21
CA ALA A 25 -24.06 10.00 0.40
C ALA A 25 -24.07 9.39 -1.01
N ALA A 26 -24.15 10.22 -2.05
CA ALA A 26 -23.88 9.76 -3.40
C ALA A 26 -22.39 9.39 -3.44
N ALA A 27 -22.04 8.21 -2.92
CA ALA A 27 -20.67 7.76 -2.76
C ALA A 27 -20.11 7.61 -4.17
N SER A 28 -19.17 8.48 -4.50
CA SER A 28 -18.42 8.35 -5.74
C SER A 28 -17.50 7.12 -5.60
N PRO A 29 -17.16 6.42 -6.70
CA PRO A 29 -16.23 5.30 -6.61
C PRO A 29 -14.84 5.83 -6.25
N PHE A 30 -14.14 5.12 -5.37
CA PHE A 30 -12.76 5.47 -5.01
C PHE A 30 -11.86 5.63 -6.24
N THR A 31 -11.00 6.65 -6.20
CA THR A 31 -10.10 7.02 -7.30
C THR A 31 -8.65 7.16 -6.85
N ILE A 32 -7.74 6.86 -7.77
CA ILE A 32 -6.33 7.19 -7.64
C ILE A 32 -5.93 8.00 -8.88
N ASP A 33 -5.62 9.26 -8.67
CA ASP A 33 -5.02 10.13 -9.68
C ASP A 33 -3.49 10.00 -9.63
N VAL A 34 -2.86 9.61 -10.73
CA VAL A 34 -1.40 9.56 -10.89
C VAL A 34 -0.98 10.71 -11.80
N ARG A 35 -0.14 11.62 -11.28
CA ARG A 35 0.43 12.74 -12.05
C ARG A 35 1.92 12.48 -12.28
N PHE A 36 2.31 12.40 -13.55
CA PHE A 36 3.70 12.14 -13.93
C PHE A 36 4.48 13.46 -14.01
N THR A 37 5.49 13.62 -13.16
CA THR A 37 6.24 14.88 -13.02
C THR A 37 7.60 14.88 -13.72
N GLY A 38 7.95 13.79 -14.42
CA GLY A 38 9.13 13.68 -15.28
C GLY A 38 9.96 12.43 -15.04
N GLY A 39 10.91 12.16 -15.95
CA GLY A 39 11.92 11.10 -15.81
C GLY A 39 11.45 9.65 -15.98
N LEU A 40 10.18 9.44 -16.35
CA LEU A 40 9.61 8.11 -16.65
C LEU A 40 9.33 7.97 -18.14
N ASP A 41 9.66 6.82 -18.72
CA ASP A 41 9.25 6.48 -20.09
C ASP A 41 7.79 5.96 -20.15
N ALA A 42 7.31 5.62 -21.35
CA ALA A 42 5.94 5.17 -21.55
C ALA A 42 5.63 3.85 -20.82
N ARG A 43 6.54 2.87 -20.83
CA ARG A 43 6.32 1.56 -20.21
C ARG A 43 6.29 1.67 -18.69
N GLN A 44 7.12 2.54 -18.14
CA GLN A 44 7.14 2.85 -16.72
C GLN A 44 5.85 3.58 -16.31
N GLN A 45 5.39 4.57 -17.08
CA GLN A 45 4.09 5.22 -16.84
C GLN A 45 2.92 4.23 -16.85
N GLU A 46 2.93 3.27 -17.78
CA GLU A 46 1.94 2.18 -17.82
C GLU A 46 1.98 1.28 -16.57
N ALA A 47 3.16 1.03 -15.98
CA ALA A 47 3.28 0.28 -14.74
C ALA A 47 2.57 0.97 -13.57
N PHE A 48 2.67 2.30 -13.46
CA PHE A 48 1.93 3.07 -12.46
C PHE A 48 0.43 3.05 -12.70
N ALA A 49 -0.01 3.14 -13.96
CA ALA A 49 -1.43 3.04 -14.31
C ALA A 49 -1.98 1.66 -13.91
N ALA A 50 -1.27 0.58 -14.25
CA ALA A 50 -1.65 -0.79 -13.89
C ALA A 50 -1.67 -1.02 -12.38
N ALA A 51 -0.73 -0.45 -11.63
CA ALA A 51 -0.72 -0.48 -10.18
C ALA A 51 -1.93 0.24 -9.57
N ALA A 52 -2.27 1.43 -10.08
CA ALA A 52 -3.43 2.19 -9.63
C ALA A 52 -4.72 1.41 -9.88
N ASP A 53 -4.90 0.85 -11.08
CA ASP A 53 -6.05 0.00 -11.41
C ASP A 53 -6.12 -1.24 -10.49
N ARG A 54 -4.98 -1.84 -10.15
CA ARG A 54 -4.92 -3.02 -9.28
C ARG A 54 -5.43 -2.70 -7.87
N TRP A 55 -5.07 -1.55 -7.31
CA TRP A 55 -5.56 -1.12 -6.00
C TRP A 55 -7.03 -0.66 -6.02
N THR A 56 -7.50 0.04 -7.06
CA THR A 56 -8.91 0.48 -7.14
C THR A 56 -9.89 -0.67 -7.39
N ARG A 57 -9.43 -1.87 -7.76
CA ARG A 57 -10.26 -3.07 -7.69
C ARG A 57 -10.65 -3.45 -6.26
N MET A 58 -9.79 -3.17 -5.29
CA MET A 58 -9.92 -3.64 -3.91
C MET A 58 -10.36 -2.54 -2.94
N ILE A 59 -10.11 -1.27 -3.26
CA ILE A 59 -10.58 -0.11 -2.51
C ILE A 59 -11.70 0.53 -3.32
N VAL A 60 -12.90 0.58 -2.76
CA VAL A 60 -14.11 0.88 -3.54
C VAL A 60 -14.87 2.10 -3.03
N GLY A 61 -14.81 2.43 -1.74
CA GLY A 61 -15.58 3.55 -1.19
C GLY A 61 -14.82 4.87 -1.18
N ASP A 62 -15.58 5.91 -1.50
CA ASP A 62 -15.26 7.33 -1.46
C ASP A 62 -14.56 7.76 -0.16
N LEU A 63 -13.57 8.64 -0.27
CA LEU A 63 -12.99 9.38 0.84
C LEU A 63 -13.42 10.85 0.80
N PRO A 64 -13.56 11.52 1.96
CA PRO A 64 -13.87 12.95 1.99
C PRO A 64 -12.86 13.77 1.19
N ALA A 65 -13.30 14.61 0.26
CA ALA A 65 -12.39 15.48 -0.49
C ALA A 65 -11.69 16.49 0.43
N VAL A 66 -10.43 16.83 0.10
CA VAL A 66 -9.63 17.84 0.82
C VAL A 66 -8.98 18.83 -0.13
N VAL A 67 -8.73 20.05 0.33
CA VAL A 67 -7.98 21.05 -0.43
C VAL A 67 -6.52 21.05 0.00
N VAL A 68 -5.62 20.82 -0.96
CA VAL A 68 -4.16 20.88 -0.77
C VAL A 68 -3.61 21.89 -1.77
N ASP A 69 -2.91 22.92 -1.28
CA ASP A 69 -2.31 23.98 -2.10
C ASP A 69 -3.28 24.65 -3.11
N GLY A 70 -4.56 24.72 -2.74
CA GLY A 70 -5.62 25.30 -3.58
C GLY A 70 -6.23 24.34 -4.62
N GLU A 71 -5.76 23.10 -4.67
CA GLU A 71 -6.31 22.01 -5.49
C GLU A 71 -7.22 21.12 -4.64
N THR A 72 -8.42 20.80 -5.15
CA THR A 72 -9.29 19.79 -4.52
C THR A 72 -8.79 18.40 -4.88
N ILE A 73 -8.43 17.63 -3.86
CA ILE A 73 -8.03 16.24 -3.95
C ILE A 73 -9.20 15.37 -3.52
N ASP A 74 -9.76 14.69 -4.52
CA ASP A 74 -10.75 13.63 -4.37
C ASP A 74 -9.97 12.30 -4.20
N ASP A 75 -10.26 11.55 -3.15
CA ASP A 75 -9.51 10.35 -2.75
C ASP A 75 -7.98 10.54 -2.64
N VAL A 76 -7.19 10.02 -3.58
CA VAL A 76 -5.72 9.99 -3.51
C VAL A 76 -5.07 10.51 -4.78
N LEU A 77 -4.18 11.50 -4.64
CA LEU A 77 -3.26 11.96 -5.67
C LEU A 77 -1.85 11.41 -5.42
N ILE A 78 -1.24 10.81 -6.45
CA ILE A 78 0.13 10.31 -6.43
C ILE A 78 0.99 11.09 -7.43
N LEU A 79 2.05 11.70 -6.92
CA LEU A 79 3.07 12.35 -7.74
C LEU A 79 4.17 11.34 -8.09
N ALA A 80 4.22 10.92 -9.36
CA ALA A 80 5.12 9.89 -9.86
C ALA A 80 6.27 10.47 -10.70
N SER A 81 7.51 10.07 -10.40
CA SER A 81 8.70 10.52 -11.15
C SER A 81 9.82 9.50 -11.20
N GLY A 82 10.68 9.65 -12.21
CA GLY A 82 12.02 9.06 -12.26
C GLY A 82 13.07 10.15 -12.03
N ALA A 83 14.13 9.84 -11.31
CA ALA A 83 15.26 10.73 -11.10
C ALA A 83 16.58 9.95 -11.07
N ASP A 84 17.69 10.63 -11.33
CA ASP A 84 19.01 10.05 -11.08
C ASP A 84 19.30 10.19 -9.58
N ILE A 85 19.38 9.07 -8.85
CA ILE A 85 19.55 9.05 -7.39
C ILE A 85 20.95 8.59 -7.04
N ASP A 86 21.24 7.31 -7.23
CA ASP A 86 22.54 6.70 -6.91
C ASP A 86 22.98 5.59 -7.88
N GLY A 87 22.23 5.37 -8.96
CA GLY A 87 22.47 4.31 -9.93
C GLY A 87 21.86 2.99 -9.49
N SER A 88 22.26 1.88 -10.11
CA SER A 88 21.55 0.61 -9.86
C SER A 88 21.93 -0.07 -8.54
N GLY A 89 20.92 -0.58 -7.83
CA GLY A 89 21.05 -1.63 -6.82
C GLY A 89 21.25 -1.17 -5.38
N GLN A 90 21.10 0.13 -5.10
CA GLN A 90 21.19 0.70 -3.75
C GLN A 90 19.83 1.19 -3.26
N ILE A 91 19.45 2.42 -3.62
CA ILE A 91 18.16 3.03 -3.25
C ILE A 91 17.25 2.92 -4.47
N LEU A 92 16.24 2.05 -4.38
CA LEU A 92 15.25 1.91 -5.47
C LEU A 92 14.50 3.23 -5.72
N GLY A 93 14.29 4.00 -4.65
CA GLY A 93 13.54 5.25 -4.69
C GLY A 93 13.04 5.71 -3.33
N GLN A 94 11.98 6.51 -3.33
CA GLN A 94 11.16 6.85 -2.18
C GLN A 94 9.68 6.80 -2.54
N ALA A 95 8.86 6.26 -1.64
CA ALA A 95 7.43 6.14 -1.81
C ALA A 95 6.70 6.21 -0.47
N GLY A 96 5.58 6.90 -0.45
CA GLY A 96 4.72 7.00 0.72
C GLY A 96 3.85 8.24 0.73
N PRO A 97 2.99 8.38 1.75
CA PRO A 97 2.13 9.54 1.90
C PRO A 97 2.94 10.79 2.27
N THR A 98 2.59 11.92 1.69
CA THR A 98 3.13 13.25 2.01
C THR A 98 2.10 14.12 2.71
N GLN A 99 0.81 13.95 2.40
CA GLN A 99 -0.31 14.64 3.05
C GLN A 99 -1.34 13.60 3.51
N LEU A 100 -1.71 13.65 4.77
CA LEU A 100 -2.77 12.86 5.38
C LEU A 100 -3.98 13.74 5.62
N ARG A 101 -5.18 13.17 5.45
CA ARG A 101 -6.44 13.83 5.81
C ARG A 101 -6.47 14.20 7.30
N PRO A 102 -7.34 15.15 7.70
CA PRO A 102 -7.50 15.49 9.10
C PRO A 102 -7.91 14.29 9.96
N VAL A 103 -7.74 14.42 11.28
CA VAL A 103 -8.04 13.34 12.24
C VAL A 103 -9.51 12.95 12.16
N SER A 104 -10.41 13.92 11.97
CA SER A 104 -11.85 13.69 11.82
C SER A 104 -12.20 12.82 10.59
N ALA A 105 -11.31 12.78 9.59
CA ALA A 105 -11.44 11.99 8.36
C ALA A 105 -10.49 10.78 8.34
N GLY A 106 -10.08 10.28 9.52
CA GLY A 106 -9.42 8.99 9.66
C GLY A 106 -7.93 8.96 9.35
N LEU A 107 -7.29 10.11 9.08
CA LEU A 107 -5.85 10.21 8.76
C LEU A 107 -5.42 9.47 7.49
N LEU A 108 -6.37 9.11 6.62
CA LEU A 108 -6.05 8.42 5.37
C LEU A 108 -5.26 9.35 4.42
N PRO A 109 -4.35 8.80 3.59
CA PRO A 109 -3.58 9.58 2.63
C PRO A 109 -4.46 10.41 1.69
N ALA A 110 -4.01 11.63 1.39
CA ALA A 110 -4.57 12.49 0.35
C ALA A 110 -3.58 12.68 -0.80
N VAL A 111 -2.33 12.95 -0.46
CA VAL A 111 -1.26 13.08 -1.45
C VAL A 111 -0.13 12.13 -1.06
N GLY A 112 0.39 11.43 -2.04
CA GLY A 112 1.61 10.64 -1.92
C GLY A 112 2.62 10.99 -3.00
N GLN A 113 3.86 10.56 -2.75
CA GLN A 113 4.94 10.65 -3.70
C GLN A 113 5.45 9.24 -4.01
N MET A 114 5.84 9.03 -5.26
CA MET A 114 6.59 7.87 -5.71
C MET A 114 7.69 8.34 -6.66
N GLN A 115 8.95 8.26 -6.23
CA GLN A 115 10.11 8.64 -7.02
C GLN A 115 11.10 7.49 -7.07
N PHE A 116 11.51 7.06 -8.26
CA PHE A 116 12.42 5.93 -8.42
C PHE A 116 13.70 6.33 -9.14
N ASP A 117 14.79 5.59 -8.88
CA ASP A 117 16.02 5.70 -9.67
C ASP A 117 15.78 5.17 -11.08
N THR A 118 16.09 5.96 -12.11
CA THR A 118 15.90 5.60 -13.51
C THR A 118 16.70 4.35 -13.92
N ALA A 119 17.89 4.14 -13.34
CA ALA A 119 18.71 2.95 -13.58
C ALA A 119 18.06 1.69 -13.00
N ASP A 120 17.41 1.79 -11.84
CA ASP A 120 16.70 0.67 -11.25
C ASP A 120 15.36 0.40 -11.94
N LEU A 121 14.65 1.42 -12.44
CA LEU A 121 13.44 1.23 -13.26
C LEU A 121 13.74 0.37 -14.50
N ALA A 122 14.78 0.73 -15.26
CA ALA A 122 15.17 -0.03 -16.46
C ALA A 122 15.56 -1.48 -16.13
N ARG A 123 16.24 -1.69 -14.99
CA ARG A 123 16.61 -3.03 -14.52
C ARG A 123 15.37 -3.84 -14.13
N MET A 124 14.47 -3.29 -13.33
CA MET A 124 13.23 -3.95 -12.91
C MET A 124 12.34 -4.31 -14.09
N GLU A 125 12.30 -3.47 -15.12
CA GLU A 125 11.61 -3.76 -16.37
C GLU A 125 12.22 -4.97 -17.08
N SER A 126 13.54 -4.99 -17.24
CA SER A 126 14.25 -6.12 -17.88
C SER A 126 14.11 -7.44 -17.11
N GLU A 127 13.96 -7.35 -15.79
CA GLU A 127 13.80 -8.50 -14.89
C GLU A 127 12.32 -8.88 -14.68
N GLY A 128 11.38 -8.10 -15.21
CA GLY A 128 9.94 -8.35 -15.13
C GLY A 128 9.29 -8.00 -13.78
N THR A 129 10.01 -7.42 -12.82
CA THR A 129 9.47 -7.10 -11.48
C THR A 129 8.96 -5.66 -11.35
N LEU A 130 9.03 -4.86 -12.41
CA LEU A 130 8.61 -3.45 -12.38
C LEU A 130 7.17 -3.29 -11.87
N ASP A 131 6.22 -4.01 -12.45
CA ASP A 131 4.80 -3.82 -12.12
C ASP A 131 4.50 -4.15 -10.66
N ASP A 132 5.09 -5.21 -10.10
CA ASP A 132 4.90 -5.57 -8.69
C ASP A 132 5.59 -4.61 -7.74
N VAL A 133 6.80 -4.13 -8.06
CA VAL A 133 7.46 -3.11 -7.22
C VAL A 133 6.66 -1.81 -7.22
N ILE A 134 6.19 -1.34 -8.38
CA ILE A 134 5.36 -0.13 -8.43
C ILE A 134 4.04 -0.36 -7.67
N THR A 135 3.40 -1.52 -7.80
CA THR A 135 2.18 -1.84 -7.05
C THR A 135 2.44 -1.87 -5.53
N HIS A 136 3.54 -2.49 -5.10
CA HIS A 136 3.96 -2.56 -3.71
C HIS A 136 4.13 -1.17 -3.09
N GLU A 137 4.92 -0.32 -3.74
CA GLU A 137 5.21 1.02 -3.25
C GLU A 137 3.97 1.92 -3.25
N MET A 138 3.04 1.70 -4.19
CA MET A 138 1.73 2.36 -4.16
C MET A 138 0.90 1.92 -2.95
N GLY A 139 1.02 0.66 -2.50
CA GLY A 139 0.43 0.19 -1.25
C GLY A 139 0.94 0.95 -0.02
N HIS A 140 2.23 1.30 0.00
CA HIS A 140 2.79 2.17 1.04
C HIS A 140 2.24 3.60 0.99
N VAL A 141 2.02 4.16 -0.21
CA VAL A 141 1.33 5.46 -0.37
C VAL A 141 -0.07 5.42 0.21
N LEU A 142 -0.82 4.32 0.00
CA LEU A 142 -2.14 4.06 0.56
C LEU A 142 -2.13 3.80 2.08
N GLY A 143 -0.95 3.83 2.71
CA GLY A 143 -0.81 3.82 4.16
C GLY A 143 -0.42 2.48 4.77
N ILE A 144 -0.30 1.41 3.97
CA ILE A 144 0.17 0.10 4.45
C ILE A 144 1.58 0.25 5.01
N GLY A 145 1.78 -0.18 6.26
CA GLY A 145 3.05 -0.05 6.97
C GLY A 145 3.41 1.36 7.43
N ASN A 146 2.85 2.42 6.81
CA ASN A 146 3.09 3.81 7.19
C ASN A 146 2.14 4.28 8.30
N LEU A 147 0.88 3.85 8.26
CA LEU A 147 -0.15 4.27 9.22
C LEU A 147 -0.35 3.29 10.38
N TRP A 148 0.16 2.05 10.29
CA TRP A 148 -0.08 1.01 11.28
C TRP A 148 0.25 1.43 12.72
N SER A 149 1.46 1.95 12.96
CA SER A 149 1.84 2.45 14.30
C SER A 149 1.05 3.69 14.71
N ARG A 150 0.76 4.58 13.76
CA ARG A 150 0.04 5.84 14.02
C ARG A 150 -1.41 5.59 14.45
N LEU A 151 -2.03 4.54 13.91
CA LEU A 151 -3.39 4.13 14.23
C LEU A 151 -3.44 3.11 15.38
N GLY A 152 -2.31 2.77 16.00
CA GLY A 152 -2.27 1.82 17.11
C GLY A 152 -2.56 0.37 16.71
N LEU A 153 -2.32 0.01 15.46
CA LEU A 153 -2.59 -1.32 14.90
C LEU A 153 -1.39 -2.27 15.02
N LEU A 154 -0.32 -1.88 15.70
CA LEU A 154 0.84 -2.71 15.96
C LEU A 154 0.97 -3.03 17.45
N SER A 155 1.29 -4.28 17.75
CA SER A 155 1.73 -4.74 19.06
C SER A 155 3.14 -5.30 18.96
N GLY A 156 3.97 -5.00 19.96
CA GLY A 156 5.36 -5.47 19.99
C GLY A 156 6.23 -4.89 18.88
N ALA A 157 5.92 -3.69 18.37
CA ALA A 157 6.73 -2.97 17.38
C ALA A 157 7.77 -2.03 18.01
N GLY A 158 8.81 -1.69 17.24
CA GLY A 158 9.87 -0.77 17.65
C GLY A 158 11.22 -1.43 17.89
N ALA A 159 12.26 -0.61 18.07
CA ALA A 159 13.63 -1.09 18.22
C ALA A 159 13.81 -1.98 19.47
N GLY A 160 14.32 -3.19 19.29
CA GLY A 160 14.57 -4.16 20.37
C GLY A 160 13.43 -5.13 20.66
N THR A 161 12.34 -5.07 19.89
CA THR A 161 11.27 -6.06 19.93
C THR A 161 11.59 -7.20 18.94
N ALA A 162 11.27 -8.44 19.32
CA ALA A 162 11.63 -9.62 18.52
C ALA A 162 10.50 -10.09 17.58
N ASP A 163 9.25 -9.70 17.82
CA ASP A 163 8.09 -10.30 17.16
C ASP A 163 6.90 -9.31 17.08
N PRO A 164 6.99 -8.24 16.26
CA PRO A 164 5.89 -7.34 16.01
C PRO A 164 4.77 -8.04 15.27
N VAL A 165 3.54 -7.69 15.61
CA VAL A 165 2.32 -8.17 14.95
C VAL A 165 1.35 -7.04 14.68
N PHE A 166 0.61 -7.15 13.57
CA PHE A 166 -0.53 -6.30 13.27
C PHE A 166 -1.79 -6.85 13.94
N THR A 167 -2.58 -5.96 14.55
CA THR A 167 -3.70 -6.32 15.43
C THR A 167 -5.05 -5.86 14.92
N GLY A 168 -5.13 -5.32 13.69
CA GLY A 168 -6.41 -4.99 13.06
C GLY A 168 -7.29 -6.23 12.91
N THR A 169 -8.55 -6.09 13.29
CA THR A 169 -9.47 -7.23 13.45
C THR A 169 -9.82 -7.92 12.14
N GLY A 170 -9.92 -7.16 11.05
CA GLY A 170 -10.20 -7.71 9.72
C GLY A 170 -9.03 -8.54 9.21
N ALA A 171 -7.82 -7.98 9.23
CA ALA A 171 -6.61 -8.68 8.81
C ALA A 171 -6.33 -9.92 9.68
N VAL A 172 -6.59 -9.85 10.99
CA VAL A 172 -6.46 -11.02 11.89
C VAL A 172 -7.46 -12.13 11.55
N ALA A 173 -8.69 -11.78 11.17
CA ALA A 173 -9.68 -12.77 10.75
C ALA A 173 -9.23 -13.50 9.48
N GLU A 174 -8.76 -12.76 8.47
CA GLU A 174 -8.25 -13.33 7.22
C GLU A 174 -6.95 -14.13 7.42
N TRP A 175 -6.08 -13.68 8.33
CA TRP A 175 -4.89 -14.42 8.75
C TRP A 175 -5.25 -15.77 9.40
N THR A 176 -6.27 -15.77 10.26
CA THR A 176 -6.79 -17.00 10.88
C THR A 176 -7.38 -17.94 9.83
N ALA A 177 -8.06 -17.41 8.81
CA ALA A 177 -8.60 -18.20 7.70
C ALA A 177 -7.51 -18.87 6.84
N LEU A 178 -6.31 -18.28 6.78
CA LEU A 178 -5.13 -18.88 6.16
C LEU A 178 -4.41 -19.92 7.04
N GLY A 179 -4.93 -20.22 8.25
CA GLY A 179 -4.31 -21.16 9.19
C GLY A 179 -3.38 -20.48 10.21
N GLY A 180 -3.32 -19.15 10.21
CA GLY A 180 -2.62 -18.36 11.20
C GLY A 180 -3.28 -18.35 12.58
N SER A 181 -2.58 -17.78 13.56
CA SER A 181 -3.12 -17.55 14.90
C SER A 181 -2.57 -16.26 15.50
N GLY A 182 -3.34 -15.59 16.36
CA GLY A 182 -2.93 -14.34 17.00
C GLY A 182 -2.91 -13.16 16.03
N GLY A 183 -2.04 -12.18 16.29
CA GLY A 183 -1.81 -11.06 15.38
C GLY A 183 -1.10 -11.48 14.10
N VAL A 184 -1.23 -10.69 13.03
CA VAL A 184 -0.59 -10.97 11.74
C VAL A 184 0.92 -10.67 11.86
N PRO A 185 1.83 -11.61 11.54
CA PRO A 185 3.26 -11.37 11.68
C PRO A 185 3.77 -10.21 10.81
N VAL A 186 4.40 -9.23 11.46
CA VAL A 186 5.04 -8.08 10.82
C VAL A 186 6.55 -8.32 10.74
N GLU A 187 7.19 -7.76 9.71
CA GLU A 187 8.62 -7.89 9.49
C GLU A 187 9.41 -7.33 10.67
N ASN A 188 10.27 -8.18 11.25
CA ASN A 188 11.03 -7.92 12.46
C ASN A 188 12.52 -7.70 12.17
N THR A 189 12.95 -7.94 10.94
CA THR A 189 14.32 -7.75 10.47
C THR A 189 14.45 -6.52 9.57
N GLY A 190 15.70 -6.13 9.28
CA GLY A 190 15.99 -4.98 8.42
C GLY A 190 16.12 -3.66 9.14
N GLY A 191 16.15 -2.58 8.35
CA GLY A 191 16.23 -1.20 8.83
C GLY A 191 14.85 -0.54 8.96
N PRO A 192 14.81 0.77 9.30
CA PRO A 192 13.57 1.54 9.44
C PRO A 192 12.67 1.55 8.19
N GLY A 193 13.23 1.29 7.00
CA GLY A 193 12.48 1.17 5.75
C GLY A 193 11.88 -0.21 5.50
N THR A 194 12.21 -1.24 6.31
CA THR A 194 11.66 -2.60 6.15
C THR A 194 10.92 -3.08 7.40
N ARG A 195 11.55 -2.97 8.57
CA ARG A 195 10.97 -3.43 9.83
C ARG A 195 9.70 -2.65 10.15
N ASP A 196 8.72 -3.33 10.76
CA ASP A 196 7.46 -2.75 11.23
C ASP A 196 6.54 -2.22 10.10
N GLY A 197 6.96 -2.35 8.84
CA GLY A 197 6.31 -1.74 7.68
C GLY A 197 5.83 -2.70 6.61
N HIS A 198 6.08 -4.00 6.78
CA HIS A 198 5.77 -5.07 5.82
C HIS A 198 5.22 -6.29 6.55
N TRP A 199 4.54 -7.16 5.81
CA TRP A 199 4.34 -8.52 6.29
C TRP A 199 5.67 -9.24 6.41
N ARG A 200 5.77 -10.14 7.39
CA ARG A 200 7.00 -10.89 7.63
C ARG A 200 7.31 -11.78 6.44
N GLU A 201 8.44 -11.54 5.78
CA GLU A 201 8.89 -12.29 4.61
C GLU A 201 8.97 -13.79 4.91
N SER A 202 9.49 -14.15 6.08
CA SER A 202 9.65 -15.54 6.50
C SER A 202 8.33 -16.27 6.81
N VAL A 203 7.19 -15.61 6.65
CA VAL A 203 5.85 -16.17 6.84
C VAL A 203 5.03 -16.03 5.56
N PHE A 204 5.11 -14.88 4.90
CA PHE A 204 4.30 -14.57 3.74
C PHE A 204 4.96 -14.92 2.40
N GLY A 205 6.28 -15.01 2.32
CA GLY A 205 6.99 -15.27 1.08
C GLY A 205 6.57 -14.29 -0.02
N ASP A 206 6.03 -14.82 -1.11
CA ASP A 206 5.74 -14.07 -2.34
C ASP A 206 4.45 -13.21 -2.27
N GLU A 207 3.91 -12.90 -1.09
CA GLU A 207 2.81 -11.93 -0.96
C GLU A 207 3.28 -10.52 -1.32
N LEU A 208 2.45 -9.71 -1.99
CA LEU A 208 2.90 -8.43 -2.52
C LEU A 208 3.51 -7.50 -1.47
N MET A 209 2.92 -7.38 -0.28
CA MET A 209 3.36 -6.45 0.78
C MET A 209 4.34 -7.09 1.78
N SER A 210 4.98 -8.21 1.41
CA SER A 210 6.15 -8.73 2.13
C SER A 210 7.39 -7.86 1.91
N GLY A 211 8.44 -8.03 2.72
CA GLY A 211 9.61 -7.15 2.68
C GLY A 211 10.47 -7.23 1.41
N PHE A 212 10.19 -8.18 0.51
CA PHE A 212 11.02 -8.48 -0.65
C PHE A 212 10.19 -8.90 -1.87
N ILE A 213 10.36 -8.19 -2.99
CA ILE A 213 9.88 -8.63 -4.31
C ILE A 213 11.00 -9.38 -5.01
N THR A 214 10.89 -10.71 -5.08
CA THR A 214 11.96 -11.58 -5.61
C THR A 214 11.67 -12.10 -7.02
N GLU A 215 10.40 -12.16 -7.40
CA GLU A 215 9.92 -12.55 -8.71
C GLU A 215 8.68 -11.73 -9.10
N ALA A 216 8.15 -11.98 -10.30
CA ALA A 216 6.95 -11.33 -10.79
C ALA A 216 5.70 -12.19 -10.50
N GLY A 217 4.55 -11.55 -10.34
CA GLY A 217 3.27 -12.17 -10.03
C GLY A 217 2.96 -12.27 -8.54
N ASN A 218 3.58 -11.46 -7.67
CA ASN A 218 3.29 -11.46 -6.23
C ASN A 218 1.82 -11.05 -5.97
N PRO A 219 0.95 -11.90 -5.39
CA PRO A 219 -0.46 -11.58 -5.22
C PRO A 219 -0.74 -10.64 -4.04
N ILE A 220 -1.80 -9.85 -4.14
CA ILE A 220 -2.39 -9.09 -3.02
C ILE A 220 -3.39 -9.98 -2.28
N SER A 221 -3.00 -10.45 -1.10
CA SER A 221 -3.81 -11.35 -0.28
C SER A 221 -5.03 -10.66 0.35
N ARG A 222 -6.02 -11.47 0.76
CA ARG A 222 -7.13 -11.02 1.61
C ARG A 222 -6.68 -10.35 2.90
N VAL A 223 -5.55 -10.78 3.46
CA VAL A 223 -4.97 -10.16 4.67
C VAL A 223 -4.56 -8.72 4.39
N THR A 224 -3.89 -8.47 3.26
CA THR A 224 -3.50 -7.12 2.83
C THR A 224 -4.73 -6.23 2.59
N VAL A 225 -5.73 -6.73 1.85
CA VAL A 225 -6.96 -5.95 1.58
C VAL A 225 -7.72 -5.66 2.87
N ALA A 226 -7.84 -6.64 3.78
CA ALA A 226 -8.50 -6.42 5.07
C ALA A 226 -7.73 -5.43 5.95
N SER A 227 -6.40 -5.39 5.87
CA SER A 227 -5.60 -4.40 6.61
C SER A 227 -5.89 -2.97 6.18
N LEU A 228 -6.23 -2.72 4.91
CA LEU A 228 -6.70 -1.41 4.44
C LEU A 228 -8.07 -1.06 5.06
N GLY A 229 -8.96 -2.04 5.18
CA GLY A 229 -10.21 -1.91 5.94
C GLY A 229 -9.97 -1.52 7.40
N ASP A 230 -8.99 -2.13 8.06
CA ASP A 230 -8.58 -1.78 9.42
C ASP A 230 -7.95 -0.37 9.51
N LEU A 231 -7.45 0.22 8.41
CA LEU A 231 -7.04 1.64 8.38
C LEU A 231 -8.23 2.60 8.28
N GLY A 232 -9.38 2.12 7.79
CA GLY A 232 -10.60 2.92 7.56
C GLY A 232 -11.03 3.04 6.09
N TYR A 233 -10.38 2.33 5.16
CA TYR A 233 -10.88 2.24 3.78
C TYR A 233 -12.13 1.35 3.70
N VAL A 234 -12.99 1.63 2.73
CA VAL A 234 -14.05 0.70 2.34
C VAL A 234 -13.50 -0.21 1.24
N VAL A 235 -13.42 -1.51 1.52
CA VAL A 235 -12.72 -2.49 0.68
C VAL A 235 -13.65 -3.61 0.19
N ASP A 236 -13.32 -4.17 -0.98
CA ASP A 236 -13.91 -5.41 -1.50
C ASP A 236 -12.92 -6.57 -1.34
N LEU A 237 -13.16 -7.43 -0.34
CA LEU A 237 -12.32 -8.60 -0.07
C LEU A 237 -12.41 -9.67 -1.16
N GLU A 238 -13.51 -9.75 -1.91
CA GLU A 238 -13.66 -10.72 -3.01
C GLU A 238 -12.85 -10.34 -4.24
N ALA A 239 -12.46 -9.06 -4.36
CA ALA A 239 -11.53 -8.58 -5.38
C ALA A 239 -10.05 -8.85 -5.06
N SER A 240 -9.76 -9.43 -3.89
CA SER A 240 -8.40 -9.89 -3.54
C SER A 240 -7.90 -10.98 -4.49
N GLU A 241 -6.59 -11.15 -4.51
CA GLU A 241 -5.95 -12.14 -5.38
C GLU A 241 -5.71 -13.45 -4.63
N ARG A 242 -5.77 -14.56 -5.38
CA ARG A 242 -5.58 -15.89 -4.79
C ARG A 242 -4.18 -16.01 -4.22
N TYR A 243 -4.10 -16.16 -2.91
CA TYR A 243 -2.87 -16.34 -2.17
C TYR A 243 -3.01 -17.51 -1.18
N ARG A 244 -1.89 -18.16 -0.87
CA ARG A 244 -1.76 -19.19 0.17
C ARG A 244 -0.40 -19.03 0.82
N LEU A 245 -0.32 -19.38 2.10
CA LEU A 245 0.96 -19.38 2.79
C LEU A 245 1.94 -20.36 2.15
N PRO A 246 3.25 -20.05 2.16
CA PRO A 246 4.29 -21.01 1.80
C PRO A 246 4.16 -22.30 2.61
N ALA A 247 4.43 -23.44 1.97
CA ALA A 247 4.37 -24.73 2.65
C ALA A 247 5.32 -24.76 3.87
N GLY A 248 4.80 -25.14 5.04
CA GLY A 248 5.56 -25.14 6.30
C GLY A 248 5.50 -23.85 7.11
N ALA A 249 4.87 -22.78 6.62
CA ALA A 249 4.55 -21.58 7.41
C ALA A 249 3.33 -21.78 8.33
N GLU A 250 2.58 -22.88 8.15
CA GLU A 250 1.52 -23.35 9.03
C GLU A 250 2.13 -23.78 10.38
N GLY A 251 2.30 -22.82 11.29
CA GLY A 251 2.84 -23.03 12.62
C GLY A 251 4.23 -22.45 12.84
N SER A 252 4.32 -21.12 12.92
CA SER A 252 5.40 -20.30 13.55
C SER A 252 6.87 -20.58 13.15
N ALA A 253 7.16 -21.53 12.27
CA ALA A 253 8.50 -21.82 11.80
C ALA A 253 8.80 -20.92 10.60
N ALA A 254 9.58 -19.87 10.85
CA ALA A 254 10.09 -18.97 9.83
C ALA A 254 10.77 -19.77 8.70
N ILE A 255 10.36 -19.54 7.45
CA ILE A 255 11.17 -19.98 6.30
C ILE A 255 12.46 -19.16 6.27
N VAL A 256 13.58 -19.78 5.90
CA VAL A 256 14.82 -19.04 5.63
C VAL A 256 14.52 -18.05 4.51
N GLY A 257 14.58 -16.75 4.80
CA GLY A 257 14.30 -15.70 3.82
C GLY A 257 15.09 -15.94 2.54
N ARG A 258 14.38 -15.99 1.40
CA ARG A 258 15.02 -16.18 0.10
C ARG A 258 15.90 -14.95 -0.18
N PRO A 259 17.07 -15.10 -0.83
CA PRO A 259 17.84 -13.95 -1.27
C PRO A 259 17.01 -13.15 -2.26
N GLY A 260 16.44 -12.05 -1.78
CA GLY A 260 15.52 -11.19 -2.48
C GLY A 260 15.99 -9.74 -2.54
N ARG A 261 15.42 -8.95 -3.44
CA ARG A 261 15.63 -7.50 -3.44
C ARG A 261 14.87 -6.91 -2.26
N ARG A 262 15.61 -6.42 -1.27
CA ARG A 262 15.02 -5.65 -0.17
C ARG A 262 14.43 -4.39 -0.78
N CYS A 263 13.14 -4.13 -0.56
CA CYS A 263 12.57 -2.82 -0.84
C CYS A 263 13.30 -1.80 0.06
N ARG A 264 14.32 -1.13 -0.49
CA ARG A 264 15.05 -0.03 0.16
C ARG A 264 14.52 1.29 -0.35
N VAL A 265 13.21 1.46 -0.23
CA VAL A 265 12.53 2.67 -0.61
C VAL A 265 12.44 3.58 0.61
N GLY A 266 12.90 4.82 0.46
CA GLY A 266 12.77 5.85 1.50
C GLY A 266 11.31 6.19 1.75
N ARG A 267 10.95 6.54 2.98
CA ARG A 267 9.61 6.99 3.33
C ARG A 267 9.59 8.52 3.50
N PRO A 268 8.83 9.27 2.68
CA PRO A 268 8.70 10.71 2.86
C PRO A 268 8.01 11.01 4.20
N THR A 269 8.25 12.21 4.72
CA THR A 269 7.54 12.69 5.91
C THR A 269 6.11 13.06 5.52
N ALA A 270 5.13 12.50 6.23
CA ALA A 270 3.72 12.81 6.04
C ALA A 270 3.24 13.89 7.01
N HIS A 271 2.57 14.91 6.48
CA HIS A 271 1.93 15.98 7.25
C HIS A 271 0.43 15.74 7.37
N VAL A 272 -0.15 16.01 8.55
CA VAL A 272 -1.60 15.94 8.74
C VAL A 272 -2.20 17.28 8.36
N LEU A 273 -3.15 17.27 7.44
CA LEU A 273 -3.88 18.46 7.03
C LEU A 273 -4.74 18.99 8.18
N PRO A 274 -4.92 20.33 8.28
CA PRO A 274 -5.84 20.91 9.25
C PRO A 274 -7.30 20.59 8.90
N GLU A 275 -8.19 20.61 9.88
CA GLU A 275 -9.64 20.39 9.68
C GLU A 275 -10.25 21.31 8.61
N ALA A 276 -9.74 22.54 8.48
CA ALA A 276 -10.18 23.50 7.46
C ALA A 276 -9.85 23.08 6.01
N ALA A 277 -9.01 22.06 5.83
CA ALA A 277 -8.74 21.47 4.52
C ALA A 277 -9.87 20.56 4.03
N LEU A 278 -10.77 20.10 4.91
CA LEU A 278 -11.93 19.32 4.47
C LEU A 278 -12.82 20.18 3.57
N HIS A 279 -13.05 19.67 2.36
CA HIS A 279 -13.95 20.31 1.42
C HIS A 279 -15.37 19.82 1.74
N VAL A 280 -16.07 20.59 2.60
CA VAL A 280 -17.46 20.33 3.02
C VAL A 280 -18.45 20.68 1.92
#